data_AF-A0A534SJ50-F1
#
_entry.id   AF-A0A534SJ50-F1
#
_cell.length_a   1.000
_cell.length_b   1.000
_cell.length_c   1.000
_cell.angle_alpha   90.00
_cell.angle_beta   90.00
_cell.angle_gamma   90.00
#
_symmetry.space_group_name_H-M   'P 1'
#
loop_
_entity.id
_entity.type
_entity.pdbx_description
1 polymer ?
#
loop_
_entity_poly.entity_id
_entity_poly.type
_entity_poly.pdbx_seq_one_letter_code
_entity_poly.pdbx_strand_id
1 'polypeptide(L)'
;FTVTNARVGQRTDYDRLVLEVHTDGSVRPEDAVAYAARILQDQLSIFVNFEETASPAGADERHDVPSNENLYRSVDDLELTVRSANCLQNADIKYVGELVQKSEQEMLKTKNFGRKSLNEIKEFLHEMGLSLGMKLENFPAREELDRRRAQREKETA
;
A
#
# COMPACT_ATOMS: atom_id res chain seq x y z
N PHE A 1 -26.57 -13.13 18.36
CA PHE A 1 -25.77 -11.90 18.23
C PHE A 1 -26.43 -10.80 19.02
N THR A 2 -25.67 -9.80 19.47
CA THR A 2 -26.19 -8.67 20.25
C THR A 2 -25.53 -7.39 19.76
N VAL A 3 -26.32 -6.33 19.60
CA VAL A 3 -25.82 -4.98 19.24
C VAL A 3 -26.01 -4.07 20.45
N THR A 4 -24.99 -3.30 20.78
CA THR A 4 -24.96 -2.35 21.89
C THR A 4 -24.28 -1.06 21.43
N ASN A 5 -24.54 0.07 22.07
CA ASN A 5 -23.83 1.31 21.73
C ASN A 5 -22.37 1.24 22.23
N ALA A 6 -21.45 1.73 21.40
CA ALA A 6 -20.03 1.83 21.68
C ALA A 6 -19.58 3.28 21.77
N ARG A 7 -18.83 3.61 22.83
CA ARG A 7 -18.11 4.88 22.93
C ARG A 7 -16.67 4.69 22.46
N VAL A 8 -16.28 5.43 21.43
CA VAL A 8 -14.91 5.42 20.88
C VAL A 8 -14.34 6.84 21.01
N GLY A 9 -13.47 7.05 22.00
CA GLY A 9 -12.93 8.36 22.34
C GLY A 9 -14.02 9.35 22.80
N GLN A 10 -14.17 10.46 22.07
CA GLN A 10 -15.20 11.48 22.33
C GLN A 10 -16.53 11.23 21.59
N ARG A 11 -16.58 10.24 20.68
CA ARG A 11 -17.78 9.90 19.90
C ARG A 11 -18.56 8.76 20.53
N THR A 12 -19.89 8.88 20.57
CA THR A 12 -20.82 7.95 21.24
C THR A 12 -21.90 7.41 20.29
N ASP A 13 -21.68 7.57 18.98
CA ASP A 13 -22.60 7.20 17.89
C ASP A 13 -22.23 5.87 17.22
N TYR A 14 -21.29 5.11 17.78
CA TYR A 14 -20.88 3.83 17.23
C TYR A 14 -21.72 2.68 17.78
N ASP A 15 -21.84 1.61 17.00
CA ASP A 15 -22.45 0.36 17.41
C ASP A 15 -21.37 -0.72 17.60
N ARG A 16 -21.51 -1.51 18.66
CA ARG A 16 -20.73 -2.72 18.95
C ARG A 16 -21.61 -3.94 18.74
N LEU A 17 -21.21 -4.77 17.78
CA LEU A 17 -21.80 -6.07 17.50
C LEU A 17 -20.98 -7.18 18.20
N VAL A 18 -21.66 -8.07 18.92
CA VAL A 18 -21.11 -9.30 19.50
C VAL A 18 -21.76 -10.49 18.81
N LEU A 19 -20.95 -11.33 18.17
CA LEU A 19 -21.36 -12.54 17.47
C LEU A 19 -20.82 -13.77 18.22
N GLU A 20 -21.72 -14.67 18.59
CA GLU A 20 -21.37 -16.00 19.10
C GLU A 20 -21.62 -17.01 17.99
N VAL A 21 -20.59 -17.76 17.61
CA VAL A 21 -20.62 -18.68 16.47
C VAL A 21 -20.20 -20.07 16.95
N HIS A 22 -21.09 -21.04 16.76
CA HIS A 22 -20.83 -22.44 17.07
C HIS A 22 -20.68 -23.23 15.78
N THR A 23 -19.60 -23.97 15.66
CA THR A 23 -19.31 -24.85 14.52
C THR A 23 -19.21 -26.30 14.99
N ASP A 24 -19.48 -27.25 14.10
CA ASP A 24 -19.36 -28.70 14.34
C ASP A 24 -17.91 -29.22 14.19
N GLY A 25 -16.97 -28.34 13.81
CA GLY A 25 -15.56 -28.66 13.61
C GLY A 25 -15.16 -28.81 12.14
N SER A 26 -16.12 -28.82 11.21
CA SER A 26 -15.84 -28.92 9.77
C SER A 26 -15.21 -27.65 9.19
N VAL A 27 -15.52 -26.49 9.79
CA VAL A 27 -15.00 -25.16 9.41
C VAL A 27 -14.73 -24.39 10.69
N ARG A 28 -13.68 -23.55 10.72
CA ARG A 28 -13.40 -22.69 11.87
C ARG A 28 -14.46 -21.59 11.96
N PRO A 29 -14.89 -21.16 13.15
CA PRO A 29 -15.92 -20.12 13.30
C PRO A 29 -15.62 -18.82 12.56
N GLU A 30 -14.35 -18.41 12.54
CA GLU A 30 -13.88 -17.22 11.80
C GLU A 30 -14.04 -17.39 10.28
N ASP A 31 -13.66 -18.54 9.74
CA ASP A 31 -13.78 -18.85 8.32
C ASP A 31 -15.25 -18.91 7.91
N ALA A 32 -16.13 -19.47 8.75
CA ALA A 32 -17.57 -19.53 8.50
C ALA A 32 -18.19 -18.13 8.36
N VAL A 33 -17.79 -17.18 9.20
CA VAL A 33 -18.24 -15.78 9.10
C VAL A 33 -17.67 -15.12 7.83
N ALA A 34 -16.41 -15.37 7.49
CA ALA A 34 -15.78 -14.85 6.28
C ALA A 34 -16.48 -15.34 5.00
N TYR A 35 -16.80 -16.63 4.93
CA TYR A 35 -17.56 -17.20 3.82
C TYR A 35 -18.97 -16.60 3.72
N ALA A 36 -19.66 -16.42 4.85
CA ALA A 36 -20.97 -15.79 4.87
C ALA A 36 -20.92 -14.34 4.34
N ALA A 37 -19.88 -13.57 4.73
CA ALA A 37 -19.68 -12.21 4.25
C ALA A 37 -19.41 -12.16 2.74
N ARG A 38 -18.60 -13.08 2.21
CA ARG A 38 -18.32 -13.19 0.77
C ARG A 38 -19.59 -13.50 -0.02
N ILE A 39 -20.36 -14.49 0.41
CA ILE A 39 -21.63 -14.85 -0.24
C ILE A 39 -22.56 -13.63 -0.26
N LEU A 40 -22.65 -12.88 0.84
CA LEU A 40 -23.47 -11.68 0.93
C LEU A 40 -23.02 -10.59 -0.05
N GLN A 41 -21.72 -10.35 -0.19
CA GLN A 41 -21.18 -9.40 -1.18
C GLN A 41 -21.54 -9.83 -2.60
N ASP A 42 -21.34 -11.10 -2.94
CA ASP A 42 -21.65 -11.65 -4.26
C ASP A 42 -23.14 -11.48 -4.58
N GLN A 43 -24.03 -11.72 -3.62
CA GLN A 43 -25.48 -11.53 -3.82
C GLN A 43 -25.89 -10.05 -3.95
N LEU A 44 -25.23 -9.14 -3.22
CA LEU A 44 -25.51 -7.72 -3.30
C LEU A 44 -24.96 -7.07 -4.58
N SER A 45 -23.95 -7.67 -5.21
CA SER A 45 -23.31 -7.16 -6.44
C SER A 45 -24.31 -6.89 -7.57
N ILE A 46 -25.37 -7.69 -7.69
CA ILE A 46 -26.41 -7.56 -8.73
C ILE A 46 -27.18 -6.24 -8.58
N PHE A 47 -27.24 -5.67 -7.37
CA PHE A 47 -27.93 -4.41 -7.09
C PHE A 47 -27.00 -3.20 -7.21
N VAL A 48 -25.69 -3.41 -7.38
CA VAL A 48 -24.71 -2.33 -7.56
C VAL A 48 -24.69 -1.95 -9.04
N ASN A 49 -25.51 -0.95 -9.40
CA ASN A 49 -25.71 -0.50 -10.79
C ASN A 49 -24.57 0.33 -11.39
N PHE A 50 -23.43 0.41 -10.71
CA PHE A 50 -22.25 1.12 -11.17
C PHE A 50 -21.05 0.22 -10.87
N GLU A 51 -20.09 0.11 -11.78
CA GLU A 51 -18.80 -0.52 -11.43
C GLU A 51 -18.17 0.31 -10.32
N GLU A 52 -18.32 -0.14 -9.09
CA GLU A 52 -17.52 0.32 -7.98
C GLU A 52 -16.10 -0.10 -8.34
N THR A 53 -15.32 0.86 -8.85
CA THR A 53 -13.86 0.75 -8.92
C THR A 53 -13.47 0.34 -7.51
N ALA A 54 -13.04 -0.91 -7.35
CA ALA A 54 -12.74 -1.50 -6.06
C ALA A 54 -11.84 -0.53 -5.29
N SER A 55 -12.44 0.27 -4.40
CA SER A 55 -11.67 1.05 -3.46
C SER A 55 -11.14 -0.01 -2.50
N PRO A 56 -9.82 -0.10 -2.26
CA PRO A 56 -9.28 -1.06 -1.32
C PRO A 56 -9.69 -0.64 0.10
N ALA A 57 -10.93 -0.96 0.47
CA ALA A 57 -11.44 -0.89 1.81
C ALA A 57 -10.92 -2.13 2.55
N GLY A 58 -9.77 -1.96 3.18
CA GLY A 58 -9.14 -2.99 3.99
C GLY A 58 -7.63 -2.99 3.81
N ALA A 59 -6.99 -1.84 4.08
CA ALA A 59 -5.60 -1.85 4.52
C ALA A 59 -5.57 -2.60 5.86
N ASP A 60 -5.47 -3.93 5.77
CA ASP A 60 -5.08 -4.79 6.87
C ASP A 60 -3.69 -4.28 7.29
N GLU A 61 -3.59 -3.76 8.52
CA GLU A 61 -2.36 -3.31 9.16
C GLU A 61 -1.47 -4.52 9.49
N ARG A 62 -1.20 -5.36 8.50
CA ARG A 62 -0.15 -6.36 8.54
C ARG A 62 0.99 -5.84 7.70
N HIS A 63 1.87 -5.10 8.37
CA HIS A 63 3.27 -4.94 8.01
C HIS A 63 3.94 -6.32 7.92
N ASP A 64 3.61 -7.13 6.92
CA ASP A 64 4.65 -7.88 6.23
C ASP A 64 4.95 -7.02 5.02
N VAL A 65 6.02 -6.23 5.12
CA VAL A 65 6.64 -5.62 3.94
C VAL A 65 6.95 -6.85 3.07
N PRO A 66 6.22 -7.09 1.96
CA PRO A 66 6.65 -8.12 1.05
C PRO A 66 8.07 -7.71 0.72
N SER A 67 9.01 -8.66 0.77
CA SER A 67 10.37 -8.45 0.30
C SER A 67 10.31 -8.17 -1.20
N ASN A 68 9.75 -7.01 -1.57
CA ASN A 68 9.52 -6.53 -2.90
C ASN A 68 10.91 -6.17 -3.38
N GLU A 69 11.46 -7.02 -4.24
CA GLU A 69 12.73 -6.76 -4.92
C GLU A 69 12.75 -5.36 -5.57
N ASN A 70 11.56 -4.87 -5.94
CA ASN A 70 11.28 -3.52 -6.42
C ASN A 70 11.76 -2.40 -5.48
N LEU A 71 11.85 -2.60 -4.17
CA LEU A 71 12.35 -1.60 -3.20
C LEU A 71 13.81 -1.22 -3.48
N TYR A 72 14.59 -2.15 -4.01
CA TYR A 72 16.01 -1.96 -4.32
C TYR A 72 16.25 -1.47 -5.76
N ARG A 73 15.18 -1.32 -6.56
CA ARG A 73 15.24 -0.83 -7.93
C ARG A 73 15.56 0.67 -7.96
N SER A 74 16.27 1.12 -8.99
CA SER A 74 16.51 2.54 -9.21
C SER A 74 15.22 3.22 -9.68
N VAL A 75 15.02 4.48 -9.27
CA VAL A 75 13.92 5.29 -9.81
C VAL A 75 14.09 5.58 -11.29
N ASP A 76 15.32 5.50 -11.82
CA ASP A 76 15.63 5.65 -13.24
C ASP A 76 15.07 4.51 -14.09
N ASP A 77 14.89 3.33 -13.48
CA ASP A 77 14.32 2.18 -14.18
C ASP A 77 12.80 2.25 -14.25
N LEU A 78 12.17 3.18 -13.51
CA LEU A 78 10.74 3.44 -13.61
C LEU A 78 10.50 4.23 -14.91
N GLU A 79 9.52 3.82 -15.71
CA GLU A 79 9.15 4.49 -16.97
C GLU A 79 8.39 5.81 -16.71
N LEU A 80 8.95 6.66 -15.86
CA LEU A 80 8.41 7.95 -15.45
C LEU A 80 8.63 8.99 -16.55
N THR A 81 7.77 10.02 -16.54
CA THR A 81 8.01 11.17 -17.41
C THR A 81 9.31 11.88 -17.03
N VAL A 82 9.95 12.52 -18.01
CA VAL A 82 11.18 13.32 -17.82
C VAL A 82 11.04 14.32 -16.67
N ARG A 83 9.84 14.86 -16.43
CA ARG A 83 9.59 15.76 -15.30
C ARG A 83 9.62 15.03 -13.96
N SER A 84 8.94 13.90 -13.85
CA SER A 84 8.87 13.11 -12.61
C SER A 84 10.26 12.57 -12.23
N ALA A 85 11.04 12.07 -13.20
CA ALA A 85 12.43 11.65 -12.97
C ALA A 85 13.33 12.82 -12.50
N ASN A 86 13.26 13.98 -13.16
CA ASN A 86 14.02 15.16 -12.73
C ASN A 86 13.61 15.67 -11.33
N CYS A 87 12.33 15.50 -10.95
CA CYS A 87 11.87 15.87 -9.62
C CYS A 87 12.43 14.95 -8.54
N LEU A 88 12.50 13.65 -8.81
CA LEU A 88 13.11 12.67 -7.90
C LEU A 88 14.62 12.90 -7.76
N GLN A 89 15.31 13.19 -8.86
CA GLN A 89 16.73 13.53 -8.85
C GLN A 89 17.02 14.81 -8.04
N ASN A 90 16.17 15.84 -8.17
CA ASN A 90 16.28 17.07 -7.39
C ASN A 90 15.95 16.87 -5.90
N ALA A 91 15.19 15.83 -5.57
CA ALA A 91 14.91 15.41 -4.20
C ALA A 91 16.02 14.53 -3.59
N ASP A 92 17.08 14.24 -4.37
CA ASP A 92 18.16 13.28 -4.04
C ASP A 92 17.64 11.88 -3.71
N ILE A 93 16.56 11.45 -4.39
CA ILE A 93 15.95 10.12 -4.27
C ILE A 93 16.45 9.28 -5.44
N LYS A 94 17.16 8.18 -5.17
CA LYS A 94 17.70 7.29 -6.20
C LYS A 94 17.02 5.93 -6.25
N TYR A 95 16.52 5.45 -5.11
CA TYR A 95 15.90 4.13 -5.02
C TYR A 95 14.41 4.22 -4.69
N VAL A 96 13.63 3.24 -5.16
CA VAL A 96 12.19 3.13 -4.86
C VAL A 96 11.94 3.05 -3.36
N GLY A 97 12.82 2.36 -2.61
CA GLY A 97 12.75 2.29 -1.15
C GLY A 97 12.90 3.65 -0.46
N GLU A 98 13.69 4.58 -1.01
CA GLU A 98 13.79 5.94 -0.49
C GLU A 98 12.53 6.76 -0.81
N LEU A 99 11.92 6.51 -1.97
CA LEU A 99 10.69 7.16 -2.41
C LEU A 99 9.48 6.77 -1.54
N VAL A 100 9.27 5.48 -1.27
CA VAL A 100 8.10 5.02 -0.49
C VAL A 100 8.14 5.49 0.96
N GLN A 101 9.32 5.80 1.50
CA GLN A 101 9.47 6.36 2.85
C GLN A 101 9.08 7.83 2.95
N LYS A 102 9.00 8.54 1.82
CA LYS A 102 8.57 9.94 1.78
C LYS A 102 7.05 10.02 1.75
N SER A 103 6.51 10.97 2.51
CA SER A 103 5.08 11.26 2.48
C SER A 103 4.72 12.09 1.25
N GLU A 104 3.48 11.99 0.80
CA GLU A 104 2.94 12.80 -0.31
C GLU A 104 3.12 14.30 -0.08
N GLN A 105 2.97 14.74 1.17
CA GLN A 105 3.11 16.15 1.55
C GLN A 105 4.56 16.63 1.43
N GLU A 106 5.54 15.78 1.73
CA GLU A 106 6.96 16.10 1.52
C GLU A 106 7.31 16.14 0.04
N MET A 107 6.73 15.24 -0.75
CA MET A 107 6.90 15.25 -2.21
C MET A 107 6.35 16.55 -2.81
N LEU A 108 5.16 16.98 -2.42
CA LEU A 108 4.58 18.26 -2.88
C LEU A 108 5.34 19.52 -2.43
N LYS A 109 6.13 19.45 -1.36
CA LYS A 109 7.00 20.57 -0.93
C LYS A 109 8.28 20.66 -1.76
N THR A 110 8.61 19.62 -2.50
CA THR A 110 9.83 19.57 -3.30
C THR A 110 9.70 20.50 -4.51
N LYS A 111 10.76 21.27 -4.79
CA LYS A 111 10.79 22.23 -5.89
C LYS A 111 10.52 21.51 -7.22
N ASN A 112 9.56 22.03 -7.99
CA ASN A 112 9.08 21.50 -9.28
C ASN A 112 8.21 20.23 -9.23
N PHE A 113 7.86 19.73 -8.03
CA PHE A 113 6.98 18.56 -7.90
C PHE A 113 5.50 18.96 -8.03
N GLY A 114 4.85 18.51 -9.09
CA GLY A 114 3.44 18.84 -9.39
C GLY A 114 2.47 17.72 -9.06
N ARG A 115 1.16 18.05 -8.99
CA ARG A 115 0.08 17.05 -8.81
C ARG A 115 0.08 15.96 -9.88
N LYS A 116 0.46 16.31 -11.12
CA LYS A 116 0.57 15.35 -12.23
C LYS A 116 1.69 14.34 -11.98
N SER A 117 2.88 14.79 -11.59
CA SER A 117 4.00 13.90 -11.24
C SER A 117 3.71 13.04 -10.02
N LEU A 118 2.97 13.58 -9.03
CA LEU A 118 2.52 12.80 -7.87
C LEU A 118 1.61 11.64 -8.30
N ASN A 119 0.65 11.90 -9.18
CA ASN A 119 -0.26 10.87 -9.66
C ASN A 119 0.46 9.81 -10.49
N GLU A 120 1.36 10.21 -11.40
CA GLU A 120 2.21 9.28 -12.15
C GLU A 120 2.97 8.35 -11.20
N ILE A 121 3.65 8.91 -10.19
CA ILE A 121 4.40 8.12 -9.20
C ILE A 121 3.48 7.19 -8.41
N LYS A 122 2.29 7.64 -7.99
CA LYS A 122 1.34 6.81 -7.27
C LYS A 122 0.84 5.64 -8.12
N GLU A 123 0.54 5.88 -9.39
CA GLU A 123 0.11 4.83 -10.33
C GLU A 123 1.19 3.75 -10.46
N PHE A 124 2.44 4.13 -10.69
CA PHE A 124 3.56 3.18 -10.78
C PHE A 124 3.84 2.45 -9.46
N LEU A 125 3.79 3.14 -8.33
CA LEU A 125 3.93 2.50 -7.02
C LEU A 125 2.80 1.49 -6.80
N HIS A 126 1.57 1.84 -7.17
CA HIS A 126 0.41 0.96 -7.07
C HIS A 126 0.55 -0.29 -7.96
N GLU A 127 1.05 -0.16 -9.19
CA GLU A 127 1.36 -1.30 -10.06
C GLU A 127 2.38 -2.26 -9.43
N MET A 128 3.33 -1.74 -8.66
CA MET A 128 4.32 -2.52 -7.92
C MET A 128 3.83 -2.99 -6.53
N GLY A 129 2.58 -2.71 -6.16
CA GLY A 129 2.01 -3.02 -4.84
C GLY A 129 2.65 -2.23 -3.70
N LEU A 130 3.18 -1.04 -4.00
CA LEU A 130 3.82 -0.12 -3.05
C LEU A 130 2.97 1.14 -2.88
N SER A 131 3.17 1.83 -1.76
CA SER A 131 2.49 3.10 -1.45
C SER A 131 3.46 4.11 -0.85
N LEU A 132 3.07 5.39 -0.89
CA LEU A 132 3.85 6.47 -0.26
C LEU A 132 3.57 6.52 1.24
N GLY A 133 4.60 6.83 2.04
CA GLY A 133 4.52 6.89 3.50
C GLY A 133 4.74 5.54 4.21
N MET A 134 5.26 4.53 3.52
CA MET A 134 5.63 3.25 4.12
C MET A 134 6.87 3.41 5.02
N LYS A 135 6.83 2.88 6.24
CA LYS A 135 8.01 2.84 7.13
C LYS A 135 8.77 1.53 6.91
N LEU A 136 9.99 1.62 6.40
CA LEU A 136 10.89 0.48 6.22
C LEU A 136 11.89 0.44 7.38
N GLU A 137 11.70 -0.46 8.34
CA GLU A 137 12.56 -0.51 9.54
C GLU A 137 13.96 -1.13 9.29
N ASN A 138 14.19 -1.74 8.12
CA ASN A 138 15.46 -2.41 7.76
C ASN A 138 15.92 -2.08 6.33
N PHE A 139 15.76 -0.84 5.86
CA PHE A 139 16.26 -0.46 4.53
C PHE A 139 17.79 -0.22 4.56
N PRO A 140 18.59 -0.91 3.72
CA PRO A 140 20.05 -0.76 3.70
C PRO A 140 20.47 0.65 3.29
N ALA A 141 21.64 1.09 3.77
CA ALA A 141 22.16 2.42 3.46
C ALA A 141 22.44 2.56 1.96
N ARG A 142 22.28 3.79 1.43
CA ARG A 142 22.53 4.12 0.01
C ARG A 142 23.89 3.63 -0.50
N GLU A 143 24.93 3.73 0.33
CA GLU A 143 26.28 3.23 0.00
C GLU A 143 26.38 1.71 -0.20
N GLU A 144 25.52 0.94 0.48
CA GLU A 144 25.45 -0.51 0.35
C GLU A 144 24.69 -0.89 -0.93
N LEU A 145 23.63 -0.17 -1.26
CA LEU A 145 22.88 -0.34 -2.51
C LEU A 145 23.72 0.01 -3.74
N ASP A 146 24.45 1.13 -3.69
CA ASP A 146 25.36 1.54 -4.78
C ASP A 146 26.47 0.49 -4.99
N ARG A 147 27.02 -0.09 -3.91
CA ARG A 147 27.98 -1.20 -3.99
C ARG A 147 27.37 -2.46 -4.61
N ARG A 148 26.15 -2.83 -4.22
CA ARG A 148 25.42 -3.99 -4.76
C ARG A 148 25.13 -3.83 -6.25
N ARG A 149 24.71 -2.64 -6.68
CA ARG A 149 24.48 -2.33 -8.10
C ARG A 149 25.78 -2.43 -8.89
N ALA A 150 26.86 -1.82 -8.41
CA ALA A 150 28.18 -1.87 -9.06
C ALA A 150 28.77 -3.29 -9.13
N GLN A 151 28.41 -4.18 -8.20
CA GLN A 151 28.77 -5.60 -8.29
C GLN A 151 27.96 -6.32 -9.37
N ARG A 152 26.64 -6.10 -9.45
CA ARG A 152 25.78 -6.69 -10.49
C ARG A 152 26.21 -6.26 -11.89
N GLU A 153 26.54 -4.98 -12.08
CA GLU A 153 27.02 -4.44 -13.37
C GLU A 153 28.38 -5.00 -13.79
N LYS A 154 29.20 -5.49 -12.84
CA LYS A 154 30.50 -6.14 -13.13
C LYS A 154 30.39 -7.63 -13.43
N GLU A 155 29.31 -8.29 -13.01
CA GLU A 155 29.05 -9.71 -13.32
C GLU A 155 28.37 -9.90 -14.68
N THR A 156 27.68 -8.89 -15.19
CA THR A 156 26.98 -8.91 -16.49
C THR A 156 27.78 -8.31 -17.65
N ALA A 157 28.97 -7.76 -17.40
CA ALA A 157 29.90 -7.21 -18.38
C ALA A 157 31.07 -8.17 -18.68
#